data_AF-A0A2K8L517-F1
#
_entry.id   AF-A0A2K8L517-F1
#
_cell.length_a   1.000
_cell.length_b   1.000
_cell.length_c   1.000
_cell.angle_alpha   90.00
_cell.angle_beta   90.00
_cell.angle_gamma   90.00
#
_symmetry.space_group_name_H-M   'P 1'
#
loop_
_entity.id
_entity.type
_entity.pdbx_description
1 polymer ?
#
loop_
_entity_poly.entity_id
_entity_poly.type
_entity_poly.pdbx_seq_one_letter_code
_entity_poly.pdbx_strand_id
1 'polypeptide(L)'
;MSDVVLSALVLFGILQLAWFSVMMLRRGIAPDTIQHAIPPLLAIWVLMWPVYTDSRWLWIGVALLALLSLAAVTVNSPFWQHLRAAWTWSPDADDLGMDIYFRPNLPPLTQAIASIFIAALWFQAIPEFGFGLALCFCLAFPAAALIDRFGSVKFNFRRLGFPAHPSQTLAGHLILIAACTILLCWSLHVYHGTDWQILFIATLIAAMTTSASRAVVPGRWNAPAAMFTTGAVMWLL
;
A
#
# COMPACT_ATOMS: atom_id res chain seq x y z
N MET A 1 -11.49 -23.05 15.46
CA MET A 1 -11.32 -22.08 16.55
C MET A 1 -10.32 -21.05 16.08
N SER A 2 -10.68 -19.77 16.01
CA SER A 2 -9.71 -18.73 15.63
C SER A 2 -8.67 -18.58 16.73
N ASP A 3 -7.40 -18.46 16.36
CA ASP A 3 -6.33 -18.17 17.32
C ASP A 3 -6.48 -16.71 17.80
N VAL A 4 -7.18 -16.56 18.93
CA VAL A 4 -7.46 -15.27 19.58
C VAL A 4 -6.15 -14.59 19.99
N VAL A 5 -5.14 -15.37 20.40
CA VAL A 5 -3.85 -14.84 20.85
C VAL A 5 -3.13 -14.20 19.66
N LEU A 6 -3.05 -14.92 18.54
CA LEU A 6 -2.45 -14.40 17.31
C LEU A 6 -3.14 -13.12 16.85
N SER A 7 -4.47 -13.11 16.87
CA SER A 7 -5.26 -11.95 16.44
C SER A 7 -5.06 -10.74 17.35
N ALA A 8 -4.98 -10.95 18.67
CA ALA A 8 -4.70 -9.91 19.65
C ALA A 8 -3.31 -9.30 19.47
N LEU A 9 -2.28 -10.12 19.20
CA LEU A 9 -0.92 -9.65 18.93
C LEU A 9 -0.87 -8.73 17.70
N VAL A 10 -1.60 -9.07 16.63
CA VAL A 10 -1.63 -8.25 15.43
C VAL A 10 -2.36 -6.92 15.66
N LEU A 11 -3.49 -6.93 16.37
CA LEU A 11 -4.18 -5.70 16.75
C LEU A 11 -3.31 -4.79 17.61
N PHE A 12 -2.53 -5.37 18.53
CA PHE A 12 -1.55 -4.63 19.30
C PHE A 12 -0.45 -4.04 18.41
N GLY A 13 0.00 -4.77 17.39
CA GLY A 13 0.93 -4.27 16.38
C GLY A 13 0.41 -3.04 15.62
N ILE A 14 -0.88 -3.01 15.26
CA ILE A 14 -1.51 -1.84 14.62
C ILE A 14 -1.53 -0.63 15.57
N LEU A 15 -1.79 -0.84 16.86
CA LEU A 15 -1.69 0.24 17.87
C LEU A 15 -0.25 0.74 18.04
N GLN A 16 0.73 -0.18 18.04
CA GLN A 16 2.15 0.16 18.08
C GLN A 16 2.56 1.01 16.89
N LEU A 17 2.00 0.79 15.69
CA LEU A 17 2.26 1.62 14.51
C LEU A 17 1.97 3.11 14.77
N ALA A 18 0.83 3.42 15.41
CA ALA A 18 0.48 4.79 15.77
C ALA A 18 1.47 5.38 16.79
N TRP A 19 1.82 4.59 17.80
CA TRP A 19 2.78 5.01 18.84
C TRP A 19 4.18 5.28 18.27
N PHE A 20 4.70 4.37 17.45
CA PHE A 20 5.99 4.54 16.77
C PHE A 20 5.99 5.74 15.83
N SER A 21 4.90 5.96 15.08
CA SER A 21 4.78 7.12 14.19
C SER A 21 4.94 8.44 14.95
N VAL A 22 4.29 8.56 16.11
CA VAL A 22 4.42 9.75 16.99
C VAL A 22 5.84 9.88 17.55
N MET A 23 6.43 8.77 18.01
CA MET A 23 7.79 8.76 18.54
C MET A 23 8.80 9.23 17.47
N MET A 24 8.69 8.71 16.25
CA MET A 24 9.55 9.06 15.11
C MET A 24 9.41 10.54 14.74
N LEU A 25 8.19 11.05 14.67
CA LEU A 25 7.94 12.47 14.37
C LEU A 25 8.55 13.38 15.44
N ARG A 26 8.40 13.04 16.73
CA ARG A 26 8.99 13.78 17.85
C ARG A 26 10.52 13.79 17.83
N ARG A 27 11.14 12.83 17.13
CA ARG A 27 12.59 12.77 16.90
C ARG A 27 13.03 13.49 15.63
N GLY A 28 12.12 14.19 14.95
CA GLY A 28 12.41 14.98 13.75
C GLY A 28 12.42 14.17 12.46
N ILE A 29 11.90 12.93 12.46
CA ILE A 29 11.78 12.16 11.22
C ILE A 29 10.64 12.75 10.38
N ALA A 30 10.92 12.99 9.10
CA ALA A 30 9.95 13.57 8.17
C ALA A 30 8.69 12.68 8.03
N PRO A 31 7.48 13.27 8.01
CA PRO A 31 6.22 12.53 7.84
C PRO A 31 6.19 11.63 6.61
N ASP A 32 6.80 12.06 5.51
CA ASP A 32 6.89 11.31 4.27
C ASP A 32 7.64 9.97 4.47
N THR A 33 8.78 9.99 5.16
CA THR A 33 9.52 8.77 5.51
C THR A 33 8.69 7.84 6.39
N ILE A 34 7.95 8.39 7.35
CA ILE A 34 7.07 7.60 8.23
C ILE A 34 5.97 6.93 7.40
N GLN A 35 5.33 7.65 6.49
CA GLN A 35 4.27 7.11 5.63
C GLN A 35 4.77 6.01 4.70
N HIS A 36 5.98 6.14 4.15
CA HIS A 36 6.57 5.09 3.32
C HIS A 36 6.92 3.83 4.12
N ALA A 37 7.15 3.92 5.42
CA ALA A 37 7.41 2.78 6.29
C ALA A 37 6.14 2.02 6.72
N ILE A 38 4.95 2.65 6.62
CA ILE A 38 3.70 2.04 7.07
C ILE A 38 3.30 0.80 6.24
N PRO A 39 3.22 0.83 4.90
CA PRO A 39 2.80 -0.34 4.13
C PRO A 39 3.67 -1.58 4.35
N PRO A 40 5.02 -1.49 4.41
CA PRO A 40 5.86 -2.64 4.76
C PRO A 40 5.59 -3.21 6.15
N LEU A 41 5.29 -2.38 7.15
CA LEU A 41 4.91 -2.87 8.48
C LEU A 41 3.55 -3.58 8.46
N LEU A 42 2.60 -3.10 7.65
CA LEU A 42 1.32 -3.78 7.43
C LEU A 42 1.48 -5.14 6.73
N ALA A 43 2.59 -5.39 6.03
CA ALA A 43 2.86 -6.69 5.41
C ALA A 43 2.84 -7.83 6.44
N ILE A 44 3.26 -7.56 7.68
CA ILE A 44 3.24 -8.56 8.77
C ILE A 44 1.80 -9.03 9.03
N TRP A 45 0.85 -8.11 9.08
CA TRP A 45 -0.57 -8.45 9.23
C TRP A 45 -1.13 -9.11 7.97
N VAL A 46 -0.77 -8.63 6.78
CA VAL A 46 -1.23 -9.23 5.51
C VAL A 46 -0.77 -10.68 5.37
N LEU A 47 0.47 -11.00 5.74
CA LEU A 47 1.00 -12.38 5.75
C LEU A 47 0.20 -13.32 6.66
N MET A 48 -0.58 -12.79 7.59
CA MET A 48 -1.44 -13.57 8.47
C MET A 48 -2.83 -13.83 7.89
N TRP A 49 -3.21 -13.17 6.78
CA TRP A 49 -4.54 -13.33 6.19
C TRP A 49 -4.89 -14.79 5.82
N PRO A 50 -3.99 -15.59 5.21
CA PRO A 50 -4.29 -16.99 4.89
C PRO A 50 -4.53 -17.88 6.13
N VAL A 51 -4.08 -17.45 7.31
CA VAL A 51 -4.24 -18.19 8.57
C VAL A 51 -5.60 -17.90 9.21
N TYR A 52 -6.25 -16.80 8.85
CA TYR A 52 -7.55 -16.46 9.41
C TYR A 52 -8.63 -17.40 8.88
N THR A 53 -9.32 -18.06 9.82
CA THR A 53 -10.49 -18.89 9.53
C THR A 53 -11.78 -18.08 9.39
N ASP A 54 -11.79 -16.84 9.88
CA ASP A 54 -12.93 -15.92 9.85
C ASP A 54 -12.47 -14.54 9.33
N SER A 55 -13.12 -14.05 8.28
CA SER A 55 -12.81 -12.77 7.65
C SER A 55 -13.10 -11.55 8.53
N ARG A 56 -13.86 -11.72 9.63
CA ARG A 56 -14.08 -10.67 10.63
C ARG A 56 -12.77 -10.10 11.19
N TRP A 57 -11.73 -10.92 11.36
CA TRP A 57 -10.44 -10.46 11.87
C TRP A 57 -9.74 -9.48 10.93
N LEU A 58 -9.91 -9.68 9.63
CA LEU A 58 -9.43 -8.75 8.62
C LEU A 58 -10.20 -7.41 8.71
N TRP A 59 -11.52 -7.47 8.86
CA TRP A 59 -12.35 -6.26 9.03
C TRP A 59 -12.05 -5.49 10.30
N ILE A 60 -11.75 -6.16 11.42
CA ILE A 60 -11.33 -5.50 12.66
C ILE A 60 -10.03 -4.73 12.44
N GLY A 61 -9.05 -5.30 11.72
CA GLY A 61 -7.81 -4.60 11.39
C GLY A 61 -8.03 -3.33 10.57
N VAL A 62 -8.86 -3.42 9.52
CA VAL A 62 -9.25 -2.25 8.70
C VAL A 62 -9.99 -1.21 9.53
N ALA A 63 -10.95 -1.64 10.34
CA ALA A 63 -11.72 -0.75 11.22
C ALA A 63 -10.81 -0.05 12.23
N LEU A 64 -9.84 -0.75 12.82
CA LEU A 64 -8.91 -0.17 13.76
C LEU A 64 -8.02 0.91 13.12
N LEU A 65 -7.51 0.67 11.90
CA LEU A 65 -6.77 1.69 11.14
C LEU A 65 -7.63 2.93 10.84
N ALA A 66 -8.88 2.71 10.43
CA ALA A 66 -9.82 3.80 10.17
C ALA A 66 -10.16 4.60 11.43
N LEU A 67 -10.39 3.92 12.56
CA LEU A 67 -10.66 4.55 13.85
C LEU A 67 -9.47 5.37 14.35
N LEU A 68 -8.24 4.87 14.21
CA LEU A 68 -7.04 5.63 14.57
C LEU A 68 -6.85 6.87 13.68
N SER A 69 -7.10 6.74 12.38
CA SER A 69 -7.06 7.89 11.45
C SER A 69 -8.13 8.92 11.82
N LEU A 70 -9.35 8.49 12.12
CA LEU A 70 -10.43 9.37 12.54
C LEU A 70 -10.11 10.06 13.87
N ALA A 71 -9.61 9.31 14.86
CA ALA A 71 -9.20 9.85 16.16
C ALA A 71 -8.06 10.89 16.02
N ALA A 72 -7.12 10.69 15.10
CA ALA A 72 -6.08 11.66 14.80
C ALA A 72 -6.64 12.99 14.28
N VAL A 73 -7.77 12.98 13.59
CA VAL A 73 -8.43 14.19 13.07
C VAL A 73 -9.35 14.85 14.10
N THR A 74 -10.03 14.05 14.93
CA THR A 74 -11.07 14.56 15.84
C THR A 74 -10.55 14.95 17.21
N VAL A 75 -9.50 14.30 17.72
CA VAL A 75 -9.01 14.53 19.08
C VAL A 75 -7.88 15.55 19.09
N ASN A 76 -8.06 16.64 19.85
CA ASN A 76 -7.12 17.77 19.89
C ASN A 76 -5.99 17.63 20.93
N SER A 77 -5.59 16.42 21.32
CA SER A 77 -4.50 16.24 22.28
C SER A 77 -3.13 16.26 21.57
N PRO A 78 -2.02 16.57 22.28
CA PRO A 78 -0.69 16.61 21.68
C PRO A 78 -0.31 15.30 20.99
N PHE A 79 -0.70 14.15 21.52
CA PHE A 79 -0.42 12.86 20.89
C PHE A 79 -1.09 12.75 19.51
N TRP A 80 -2.38 13.06 19.43
CA TRP A 80 -3.18 12.93 18.21
C TRP A 80 -2.81 13.95 17.14
N GLN A 81 -2.41 15.17 17.53
CA GLN A 81 -1.89 16.17 16.61
C GLN A 81 -0.57 15.72 15.96
N HIS A 82 0.34 15.14 16.73
CA HIS A 82 1.57 14.54 16.19
C HIS A 82 1.24 13.33 15.31
N LEU A 83 0.26 12.50 15.69
CA LEU A 83 -0.13 11.34 14.89
C LEU A 83 -0.70 11.79 13.54
N ARG A 84 -1.59 12.80 13.56
CA ARG A 84 -2.14 13.44 12.37
C ARG A 84 -1.00 13.93 11.49
N ALA A 85 -0.08 14.74 12.03
CA ALA A 85 1.05 15.27 11.29
C ALA A 85 1.95 14.16 10.69
N ALA A 86 2.19 13.07 11.41
CA ALA A 86 2.99 11.94 10.92
C ALA A 86 2.32 11.21 9.75
N TRP A 87 0.99 11.11 9.78
CA TRP A 87 0.20 10.34 8.82
C TRP A 87 -0.46 11.19 7.72
N THR A 88 -0.45 12.51 7.86
CA THR A 88 -0.76 13.46 6.78
C THR A 88 0.49 13.79 6.00
N TRP A 89 0.42 13.66 4.69
CA TRP A 89 1.50 14.06 3.79
C TRP A 89 1.70 15.57 3.77
N SER A 90 2.96 16.00 3.61
CA SER A 90 3.31 17.42 3.46
C SER A 90 3.39 17.81 1.98
N PRO A 91 2.71 18.90 1.55
CA PRO A 91 2.80 19.50 0.22
C PRO A 91 4.21 19.81 -0.28
N ASP A 92 5.14 20.12 0.63
CA ASP A 92 6.48 20.60 0.30
C ASP A 92 7.40 19.54 -0.35
N ALA A 93 6.93 18.29 -0.52
CA ALA A 93 7.71 17.22 -1.15
C ALA A 93 7.61 17.19 -2.70
N ASP A 94 6.64 17.89 -3.29
CA ASP A 94 6.42 17.94 -4.74
C ASP A 94 6.67 19.36 -5.29
N ASP A 95 7.85 19.90 -5.02
CA ASP A 95 8.31 21.26 -5.39
C ASP A 95 8.58 21.45 -6.91
N LEU A 96 7.72 20.88 -7.75
CA LEU A 96 7.76 20.97 -9.21
C LEU A 96 6.50 21.69 -9.75
N GLY A 97 6.03 22.73 -9.05
CA GLY A 97 5.29 23.90 -9.58
C GLY A 97 4.16 23.73 -10.61
N MET A 98 3.68 22.51 -10.87
CA MET A 98 2.79 22.16 -11.99
C MET A 98 1.59 21.43 -11.41
N ASP A 99 0.75 22.18 -10.69
CA ASP A 99 -0.50 21.67 -10.12
C ASP A 99 -1.60 21.63 -11.19
N ILE A 100 -1.43 20.74 -12.18
CA ILE A 100 -2.42 20.51 -13.26
C ILE A 100 -3.63 19.72 -12.71
N TYR A 101 -3.47 19.01 -11.59
CA TYR A 101 -4.48 18.13 -11.02
C TYR A 101 -4.96 18.59 -9.64
N PHE A 102 -6.27 18.53 -9.40
CA PHE A 102 -6.85 18.80 -8.08
C PHE A 102 -6.38 17.77 -7.04
N ARG A 103 -5.77 18.24 -5.95
CA ARG A 103 -5.27 17.42 -4.84
C ARG A 103 -6.07 17.72 -3.57
N PRO A 104 -7.17 17.01 -3.29
CA PRO A 104 -7.92 17.25 -2.06
C PRO A 104 -7.05 16.94 -0.84
N ASN A 105 -7.21 17.72 0.23
CA ASN A 105 -6.60 17.42 1.51
C ASN A 105 -7.29 16.20 2.13
N LEU A 106 -6.71 15.02 1.92
CA LEU A 106 -7.28 13.77 2.39
C LEU A 106 -6.93 13.52 3.87
N PRO A 107 -7.83 12.87 4.64
CA PRO A 107 -7.52 12.40 5.98
C PRO A 107 -6.27 11.50 6.02
N PRO A 108 -5.63 11.37 7.20
CA PRO A 108 -4.44 10.54 7.38
C PRO A 108 -4.65 9.10 6.89
N LEU A 109 -3.64 8.53 6.23
CA LEU A 109 -3.65 7.14 5.72
C LEU A 109 -4.82 6.76 4.77
N THR A 110 -5.60 7.72 4.25
CA THR A 110 -6.77 7.41 3.38
C THR A 110 -6.42 6.47 2.24
N GLN A 111 -5.27 6.71 1.57
CA GLN A 111 -4.78 5.86 0.49
C GLN A 111 -4.49 4.42 0.95
N ALA A 112 -3.81 4.26 2.08
CA ALA A 112 -3.45 2.95 2.60
C ALA A 112 -4.69 2.18 3.04
N ILE A 113 -5.59 2.84 3.75
CA ILE A 113 -6.88 2.28 4.17
C ILE A 113 -7.69 1.85 2.95
N ALA A 114 -7.82 2.71 1.93
CA ALA A 114 -8.55 2.38 0.71
C ALA A 114 -7.93 1.21 -0.07
N SER A 115 -6.59 1.17 -0.19
CA SER A 115 -5.87 0.10 -0.89
C SER A 115 -6.07 -1.25 -0.18
N ILE A 116 -5.89 -1.29 1.14
CA ILE A 116 -6.12 -2.47 1.96
C ILE A 116 -7.60 -2.87 1.95
N PHE A 117 -8.52 -1.91 2.01
CA PHE A 117 -9.96 -2.18 1.95
C PHE A 117 -10.35 -2.85 0.62
N ILE A 118 -9.84 -2.37 -0.50
CA ILE A 118 -10.06 -2.99 -1.81
C ILE A 118 -9.47 -4.40 -1.86
N ALA A 119 -8.24 -4.58 -1.37
CA ALA A 119 -7.62 -5.90 -1.30
C ALA A 119 -8.40 -6.86 -0.37
N ALA A 120 -8.95 -6.35 0.73
CA ALA A 120 -9.82 -7.09 1.66
C ALA A 120 -11.14 -7.53 1.01
N LEU A 121 -11.77 -6.67 0.22
CA LEU A 121 -12.95 -7.03 -0.57
C LEU A 121 -12.63 -8.16 -1.55
N TRP A 122 -11.51 -8.05 -2.27
CA TRP A 122 -11.03 -9.13 -3.11
C TRP A 122 -10.75 -10.39 -2.31
N PHE A 123 -10.14 -10.30 -1.14
CA PHE A 123 -9.82 -11.46 -0.30
C PHE A 123 -11.08 -12.21 0.14
N GLN A 124 -12.14 -11.47 0.48
CA GLN A 124 -13.42 -12.08 0.87
C GLN A 124 -14.09 -12.80 -0.29
N ALA A 125 -13.96 -12.30 -1.52
CA ALA A 125 -14.51 -12.95 -2.70
C ALA A 125 -13.62 -14.09 -3.21
N ILE A 126 -12.31 -13.84 -3.26
CA ILE A 126 -11.25 -14.68 -3.85
C ILE A 126 -9.97 -14.47 -3.02
N PRO A 127 -9.73 -15.31 -1.99
CA PRO A 127 -8.64 -15.14 -1.01
C PRO A 127 -7.26 -14.92 -1.62
N GLU A 128 -6.90 -15.72 -2.62
CA GLU A 128 -5.63 -15.66 -3.32
C GLU A 128 -5.36 -14.29 -3.97
N PHE A 129 -6.39 -13.69 -4.58
CA PHE A 129 -6.25 -12.39 -5.24
C PHE A 129 -6.10 -11.29 -4.21
N GLY A 130 -6.99 -11.25 -3.21
CA GLY A 130 -6.91 -10.23 -2.17
C GLY A 130 -5.60 -10.27 -1.39
N PHE A 131 -5.09 -11.48 -1.11
CA PHE A 131 -3.82 -11.68 -0.44
C PHE A 131 -2.65 -11.15 -1.29
N GLY A 132 -2.59 -11.54 -2.58
CA GLY A 132 -1.57 -11.06 -3.50
C GLY A 132 -1.59 -9.55 -3.70
N LEU A 133 -2.79 -8.95 -3.84
CA LEU A 133 -2.97 -7.50 -3.96
C LEU A 133 -2.48 -6.76 -2.71
N ALA A 134 -2.87 -7.23 -1.52
CA ALA A 134 -2.44 -6.64 -0.27
C ALA A 134 -0.91 -6.67 -0.12
N LEU A 135 -0.25 -7.77 -0.52
CA LEU A 135 1.21 -7.87 -0.54
C LEU A 135 1.84 -6.92 -1.56
N CYS A 136 1.25 -6.79 -2.75
CA CYS A 136 1.73 -5.84 -3.76
C CYS A 136 1.69 -4.41 -3.23
N PHE A 137 0.61 -4.02 -2.56
CA PHE A 137 0.52 -2.72 -1.89
C PHE A 137 1.57 -2.57 -0.78
N CYS A 138 1.73 -3.58 0.06
CA CYS A 138 2.63 -3.52 1.21
C CYS A 138 4.13 -3.57 0.85
N LEU A 139 4.50 -4.20 -0.27
CA LEU A 139 5.90 -4.48 -0.61
C LEU A 139 6.32 -3.90 -1.97
N ALA A 140 5.54 -4.14 -3.03
CA ALA A 140 5.93 -3.73 -4.39
C ALA A 140 5.83 -2.22 -4.59
N PHE A 141 4.78 -1.57 -4.07
CA PHE A 141 4.63 -0.11 -4.14
C PHE A 141 5.76 0.64 -3.39
N PRO A 142 6.09 0.29 -2.13
CA PRO A 142 7.23 0.86 -1.42
C PRO A 142 8.56 0.60 -2.13
N ALA A 143 8.77 -0.60 -2.68
CA ALA A 143 9.99 -0.91 -3.45
C ALA A 143 10.12 0.01 -4.68
N ALA A 144 9.04 0.21 -5.43
CA ALA A 144 9.03 1.12 -6.58
C ALA A 144 9.32 2.57 -6.19
N ALA A 145 8.70 3.06 -5.10
CA ALA A 145 8.95 4.40 -4.58
C ALA A 145 10.40 4.58 -4.11
N LEU A 146 10.98 3.55 -3.48
CA LEU A 146 12.37 3.56 -3.05
C LEU A 146 13.33 3.64 -4.25
N ILE A 147 13.07 2.88 -5.32
CA ILE A 147 13.88 2.94 -6.54
C ILE A 147 13.77 4.30 -7.24
N ASP A 148 12.58 4.89 -7.29
CA ASP A 148 12.41 6.24 -7.85
C ASP A 148 13.23 7.29 -7.09
N ARG A 149 13.26 7.21 -5.74
CA ARG A 149 14.09 8.08 -4.89
C ARG A 149 15.59 7.84 -5.09
N PHE A 150 16.03 6.58 -5.18
CA PHE A 150 17.43 6.28 -5.48
C PHE A 150 17.85 6.78 -6.86
N GLY A 151 16.94 6.72 -7.83
CA GLY A 151 17.13 7.26 -9.17
C GLY A 151 17.31 8.77 -9.19
N SER A 152 16.54 9.50 -8.38
CA SER A 152 16.66 10.97 -8.30
C SER A 152 17.90 11.44 -7.54
N VAL A 153 18.45 10.64 -6.62
CA VAL A 153 19.56 11.06 -5.76
C VAL A 153 20.93 10.62 -6.29
N LYS A 154 21.05 9.40 -6.86
CA LYS A 154 22.37 8.78 -7.07
C LYS A 154 22.60 8.22 -8.48
N PHE A 155 21.59 7.63 -9.11
CA PHE A 155 21.78 6.79 -10.30
C PHE A 155 21.24 7.35 -11.62
N ASN A 156 20.64 8.55 -11.62
CA ASN A 156 20.08 9.21 -12.81
C ASN A 156 19.21 8.28 -13.67
N PHE A 157 18.35 7.48 -13.04
CA PHE A 157 17.41 6.64 -13.77
C PHE A 157 16.51 7.48 -14.68
N ARG A 158 16.19 6.95 -15.86
CA ARG A 158 15.35 7.64 -16.85
C ARG A 158 13.97 7.91 -16.25
N ARG A 159 13.66 9.19 -16.01
CA ARG A 159 12.31 9.66 -15.67
C ARG A 159 11.40 9.47 -16.88
N LEU A 160 10.17 9.05 -16.62
CA LEU A 160 9.19 8.83 -17.69
C LEU A 160 8.38 10.08 -18.02
N GLY A 161 8.40 11.09 -17.14
CA GLY A 161 7.76 12.38 -17.39
C GLY A 161 6.24 12.30 -17.41
N PHE A 162 5.64 11.36 -16.68
CA PHE A 162 4.19 11.28 -16.57
C PHE A 162 3.64 12.57 -15.93
N PRO A 163 2.65 13.24 -16.54
CA PRO A 163 2.12 14.51 -16.02
C PRO A 163 1.59 14.40 -14.59
N ALA A 164 0.98 13.26 -14.25
CA ALA A 164 0.44 13.00 -12.93
C ALA A 164 1.51 12.71 -11.86
N HIS A 165 2.68 12.18 -12.27
CA HIS A 165 3.73 11.68 -11.39
C HIS A 165 5.12 11.86 -12.00
N PRO A 166 5.66 13.10 -12.04
CA PRO A 166 6.89 13.41 -12.77
C PRO A 166 8.16 12.78 -12.15
N SER A 167 8.08 12.34 -10.89
CA SER A 167 9.17 11.67 -10.18
C SER A 167 9.34 10.19 -10.55
N GLN A 168 8.37 9.59 -11.24
CA GLN A 168 8.43 8.16 -11.59
C GLN A 168 9.49 7.85 -12.65
N THR A 169 10.25 6.78 -12.42
CA THR A 169 11.35 6.33 -13.28
C THR A 169 11.04 5.00 -13.94
N LEU A 170 11.68 4.73 -15.09
CA LEU A 170 11.59 3.43 -15.75
C LEU A 170 11.98 2.28 -14.81
N ALA A 171 13.04 2.48 -14.01
CA ALA A 171 13.48 1.48 -13.03
C ALA A 171 12.40 1.21 -11.96
N GLY A 172 11.71 2.24 -11.48
CA GLY A 172 10.58 2.11 -10.55
C GLY A 172 9.40 1.33 -11.13
N HIS A 173 9.11 1.50 -12.42
CA HIS A 173 8.07 0.72 -13.10
C HIS A 173 8.49 -0.74 -13.30
N LEU A 174 9.74 -1.00 -13.68
CA LEU A 174 10.25 -2.36 -13.88
C LEU A 174 10.28 -3.15 -12.56
N ILE A 175 10.74 -2.54 -11.46
CA ILE A 175 10.74 -3.21 -10.16
C ILE A 175 9.31 -3.47 -9.67
N LEU A 176 8.37 -2.55 -9.91
CA LEU A 176 6.97 -2.75 -9.57
C LEU A 176 6.39 -3.94 -10.34
N ILE A 177 6.61 -3.99 -11.65
CA ILE A 177 6.11 -5.09 -12.49
C ILE A 177 6.69 -6.42 -12.01
N ALA A 178 8.01 -6.49 -11.81
CA ALA A 178 8.68 -7.71 -11.35
C ALA A 178 8.17 -8.15 -9.97
N ALA A 179 8.12 -7.25 -8.99
CA ALA A 179 7.65 -7.55 -7.64
C ALA A 179 6.18 -7.97 -7.62
N CYS A 180 5.28 -7.25 -8.32
CA CYS A 180 3.88 -7.63 -8.42
C CYS A 180 3.69 -8.99 -9.09
N THR A 181 4.42 -9.26 -10.18
CA THR A 181 4.36 -10.55 -10.89
C THR A 181 4.71 -11.71 -9.96
N ILE A 182 5.80 -11.57 -9.20
CA ILE A 182 6.27 -12.58 -8.24
C ILE A 182 5.28 -12.75 -7.09
N LEU A 183 4.84 -11.66 -6.46
CA LEU A 183 3.95 -11.72 -5.29
C LEU A 183 2.57 -12.27 -5.66
N LEU A 184 1.98 -11.84 -6.77
CA LEU A 184 0.72 -12.38 -7.27
C LEU A 184 0.88 -13.85 -7.64
N CYS A 185 1.94 -14.22 -8.37
CA CYS A 185 2.16 -15.61 -8.77
C CYS A 185 2.33 -16.52 -7.55
N TRP A 186 3.12 -16.08 -6.57
CA TRP A 186 3.28 -16.78 -5.30
C TRP A 186 1.95 -16.91 -4.55
N SER A 187 1.16 -15.84 -4.45
CA SER A 187 -0.14 -15.88 -3.78
C SER A 187 -1.10 -16.89 -4.43
N LEU A 188 -1.13 -16.99 -5.75
CA LEU A 188 -1.96 -17.97 -6.47
C LEU A 188 -1.45 -19.39 -6.25
N HIS A 189 -0.13 -19.58 -6.32
CA HIS A 189 0.48 -20.88 -6.14
C HIS A 189 0.22 -21.46 -4.75
N VAL A 190 0.27 -20.62 -3.71
CA VAL A 190 -0.02 -21.02 -2.31
C VAL A 190 -1.44 -21.60 -2.16
N TYR A 191 -2.41 -21.11 -2.94
CA TYR A 191 -3.81 -21.54 -2.82
C TYR A 191 -4.21 -22.65 -3.80
N HIS A 192 -3.70 -22.64 -5.05
CA HIS A 192 -4.20 -23.51 -6.12
C HIS A 192 -3.20 -24.56 -6.63
N GLY A 193 -1.93 -24.49 -6.25
CA GLY A 193 -0.91 -25.45 -6.70
C GLY A 193 -0.74 -25.55 -8.23
N THR A 194 -1.18 -24.52 -8.97
CA THR A 194 -1.20 -24.50 -10.44
C THR A 194 0.21 -24.39 -11.03
N ASP A 195 0.34 -24.77 -12.30
CA ASP A 195 1.58 -24.62 -13.07
C ASP A 195 2.05 -23.16 -13.11
N TRP A 196 3.31 -22.96 -12.72
CA TRP A 196 3.95 -21.66 -12.57
C TRP A 196 4.01 -20.87 -13.87
N GLN A 197 4.10 -21.53 -15.04
CA GLN A 197 4.28 -20.83 -16.30
C GLN A 197 3.05 -19.99 -16.69
N ILE A 198 1.85 -20.58 -16.61
CA ILE A 198 0.60 -19.90 -16.96
C ILE A 198 0.32 -18.79 -15.95
N LEU A 199 0.52 -19.07 -14.65
CA LEU A 199 0.38 -18.07 -13.59
C LEU A 199 1.31 -16.87 -13.82
N PHE A 200 2.56 -17.11 -14.20
CA PHE A 200 3.52 -16.03 -14.43
C PHE A 200 3.12 -15.11 -15.58
N ILE A 201 2.57 -15.65 -16.67
CA ILE A 201 2.08 -14.85 -17.80
C ILE A 201 0.87 -14.00 -17.36
N ALA A 202 -0.11 -14.61 -16.68
CA ALA A 202 -1.30 -13.91 -16.23
C ALA A 202 -0.95 -12.79 -15.23
N THR A 203 -0.09 -13.07 -14.26
CA THR A 203 0.31 -12.08 -13.25
C THR A 203 1.21 -11.00 -13.82
N LEU A 204 1.97 -11.26 -14.89
CA LEU A 204 2.71 -10.24 -15.63
C LEU A 204 1.75 -9.23 -16.29
N ILE A 205 0.66 -9.70 -16.91
CA ILE A 205 -0.38 -8.85 -17.51
C ILE A 205 -1.04 -7.96 -16.43
N ALA A 206 -1.40 -8.56 -15.30
CA ALA A 206 -1.95 -7.83 -14.16
C ALA A 206 -0.93 -6.82 -13.57
N ALA A 207 0.35 -7.17 -13.50
CA ALA A 207 1.41 -6.29 -13.03
C ALA A 207 1.65 -5.10 -13.99
N MET A 208 1.55 -5.30 -15.30
CA MET A 208 1.56 -4.20 -16.29
C MET A 208 0.38 -3.25 -16.07
N THR A 209 -0.80 -3.77 -15.73
CA THR A 209 -1.98 -2.95 -15.39
C THR A 209 -1.75 -2.15 -14.11
N THR A 210 -1.13 -2.74 -13.10
CA THR A 210 -0.71 -2.05 -11.85
C THR A 210 0.21 -0.87 -12.19
N SER A 211 1.19 -1.12 -13.05
CA SER A 211 2.18 -0.12 -13.51
C SER A 211 1.54 1.03 -14.29
N ALA A 212 0.59 0.72 -15.18
CA ALA A 212 -0.19 1.73 -15.91
C ALA A 212 -1.05 2.57 -14.96
N SER A 213 -1.76 1.96 -14.02
CA SER A 213 -2.58 2.66 -13.04
C SER A 213 -1.76 3.59 -12.15
N ARG A 214 -0.55 3.15 -11.76
CA ARG A 214 0.42 3.98 -11.04
C ARG A 214 0.83 5.24 -11.81
N ALA A 215 0.97 5.15 -13.14
CA ALA A 215 1.39 6.25 -14.01
C ALA A 215 0.25 7.24 -14.32
N VAL A 216 -0.94 6.71 -14.61
CA VAL A 216 -2.05 7.48 -15.20
C VAL A 216 -2.95 8.10 -14.14
N VAL A 217 -3.20 7.40 -13.02
CA VAL A 217 -4.16 7.87 -12.03
C VAL A 217 -3.55 9.01 -11.22
N PRO A 218 -4.17 10.21 -11.22
CA PRO A 218 -3.58 11.38 -10.58
C PRO A 218 -3.59 11.28 -9.06
N GLY A 219 -2.58 11.90 -8.46
CA GLY A 219 -2.45 12.02 -7.03
C GLY A 219 -2.39 10.67 -6.32
N ARG A 220 -2.94 10.62 -5.10
CA ARG A 220 -2.79 9.47 -4.20
C ARG A 220 -3.80 8.34 -4.42
N TRP A 221 -4.68 8.49 -5.41
CA TRP A 221 -5.62 7.44 -5.77
C TRP A 221 -4.99 6.35 -6.63
N ASN A 222 -3.73 6.52 -7.03
CA ASN A 222 -3.03 5.57 -7.88
C ASN A 222 -2.88 4.18 -7.26
N ALA A 223 -2.57 4.05 -5.97
CA ALA A 223 -2.47 2.74 -5.32
C ALA A 223 -3.83 2.05 -5.14
N PRO A 224 -4.89 2.71 -4.62
CA PRO A 224 -6.23 2.12 -4.58
C PRO A 224 -6.75 1.73 -5.96
N ALA A 225 -6.58 2.60 -6.96
CA ALA A 225 -6.97 2.31 -8.32
C ALA A 225 -6.21 1.11 -8.88
N ALA A 226 -4.89 1.04 -8.65
CA ALA A 226 -4.11 -0.11 -9.04
C ALA A 226 -4.58 -1.41 -8.37
N MET A 227 -4.90 -1.40 -7.08
CA MET A 227 -5.45 -2.58 -6.40
C MET A 227 -6.76 -3.04 -7.04
N PHE A 228 -7.65 -2.09 -7.36
CA PHE A 228 -8.93 -2.38 -8.00
C PHE A 228 -8.75 -2.95 -9.41
N THR A 229 -7.98 -2.25 -10.26
CA THR A 229 -7.78 -2.65 -11.67
C THR A 229 -7.02 -3.96 -11.79
N THR A 230 -6.01 -4.18 -10.95
CA THR A 230 -5.21 -5.41 -10.98
C THR A 230 -6.04 -6.59 -10.52
N GLY A 231 -6.86 -6.44 -9.47
CA GLY A 231 -7.81 -7.46 -9.07
C GLY A 231 -8.83 -7.77 -10.18
N ALA A 232 -9.36 -6.74 -10.84
CA ALA A 232 -10.28 -6.93 -11.96
C ALA A 232 -9.64 -7.66 -13.14
N VAL A 233 -8.40 -7.33 -13.51
CA VAL A 233 -7.66 -8.04 -14.57
C VAL A 233 -7.36 -9.48 -14.18
N MET A 234 -6.92 -9.72 -12.95
CA MET A 234 -6.71 -11.07 -12.42
C MET A 234 -7.99 -11.91 -12.46
N TRP A 235 -9.16 -11.29 -12.26
CA TRP A 235 -10.45 -11.97 -12.32
C TRP A 235 -10.93 -12.30 -13.74
N LEU A 236 -10.48 -11.54 -14.74
CA LEU A 236 -10.83 -11.78 -16.15
C LEU A 236 -9.94 -12.83 -16.84
N LEU A 237 -8.74 -13.07 -16.31
CA LEU A 237 -7.75 -14.03 -16.82
C LEU A 237 -7.96 -15.43 -16.22
#